data_AF-A0A7Y4UC93-F1
#
_entry.id   AF-A0A7Y4UC93-F1
#
_cell.length_a   1.000
_cell.length_b   1.000
_cell.length_c   1.000
_cell.angle_alpha   90.00
_cell.angle_beta   90.00
_cell.angle_gamma   90.00
#
_symmetry.space_group_name_H-M   'P 1'
#
loop_
_entity.id
_entity.type
_entity.pdbx_description
1 polymer ?
#
loop_
_entity_poly.entity_id
_entity_poly.type
_entity_poly.pdbx_seq_one_letter_code
_entity_poly.pdbx_strand_id
1 'polypeptide(L)'
;MQFKKMFQMVITMALLAGATFTAQAQTPVTDPATEASVAQGADLVDVIERIKQAQIKAFAGSWEGVLTPEDGGPPPFRILFTFGADGTVVVSDAGPPTPQNNTTEHGAWERTGDREFTIVYKQFLFNAQGELDGSFKGRVRFKLDEFRKEITGVVKVDIYDPEGHSLIAGTGTIKCTKIQIESLD
;
A
#
# COMPACT_ATOMS: atom_id res chain seq x y z
N MET A 1 -16.35 -30.11 -32.16
CA MET A 1 -16.53 -31.56 -31.95
C MET A 1 -16.12 -31.86 -30.49
N GLN A 2 -16.95 -31.52 -29.51
CA GLN A 2 -18.00 -32.39 -28.95
C GLN A 2 -17.44 -33.72 -28.43
N PHE A 3 -17.00 -33.74 -27.16
CA PHE A 3 -16.91 -34.97 -26.36
C PHE A 3 -17.81 -34.81 -25.14
N LYS A 4 -19.01 -35.37 -25.25
CA LYS A 4 -20.05 -35.41 -24.22
C LYS A 4 -20.77 -36.76 -24.36
N LYS A 5 -21.14 -37.38 -23.23
CA LYS A 5 -21.86 -38.67 -23.05
C LYS A 5 -21.00 -39.95 -23.01
N MET A 6 -20.90 -40.54 -21.82
CA MET A 6 -21.52 -41.83 -21.40
C MET A 6 -21.26 -41.91 -19.87
N PHE A 7 -22.22 -42.22 -19.02
CA PHE A 7 -22.91 -43.52 -18.93
C PHE A 7 -24.39 -43.40 -18.49
N GLN A 8 -25.17 -44.47 -18.63
CA GLN A 8 -26.66 -44.47 -18.54
C GLN A 8 -27.24 -45.16 -17.28
N MET A 9 -28.50 -44.80 -16.97
CA MET A 9 -29.47 -45.54 -16.11
C MET A 9 -30.27 -46.55 -16.97
N VAL A 10 -31.08 -47.50 -16.46
CA VAL A 10 -31.63 -47.79 -15.11
C VAL A 10 -31.68 -49.33 -14.92
N ILE A 11 -32.04 -49.84 -13.72
CA ILE A 11 -33.06 -50.90 -13.41
C ILE A 11 -32.74 -51.50 -12.02
N THR A 12 -33.44 -51.12 -10.94
CA THR A 12 -34.74 -51.63 -10.40
C THR A 12 -34.67 -53.02 -9.75
N MET A 13 -34.82 -53.11 -8.41
CA MET A 13 -36.01 -53.70 -7.74
C MET A 13 -35.99 -53.43 -6.21
N ALA A 14 -37.15 -53.59 -5.55
CA ALA A 14 -37.44 -53.05 -4.22
C ALA A 14 -37.39 -54.09 -3.08
N LEU A 15 -37.24 -53.60 -1.85
CA LEU A 15 -37.79 -54.26 -0.65
C LEU A 15 -38.16 -53.21 0.40
N LEU A 16 -39.41 -53.26 0.87
CA LEU A 16 -39.92 -52.39 1.94
C LEU A 16 -39.40 -52.88 3.30
N ALA A 17 -38.79 -51.98 4.06
CA ALA A 17 -38.74 -52.04 5.51
C ALA A 17 -39.00 -50.63 6.06
N GLY A 18 -40.16 -50.42 6.66
CA GLY A 18 -40.55 -49.12 7.19
C GLY A 18 -39.81 -48.81 8.48
N ALA A 19 -38.94 -47.81 8.45
CA ALA A 19 -38.51 -47.08 9.63
C ALA A 19 -38.82 -45.60 9.40
N THR A 20 -39.90 -45.10 9.99
CA THR A 20 -40.20 -43.67 10.04
C THR A 20 -39.20 -42.98 10.96
N PHE A 21 -38.04 -42.62 10.40
CA PHE A 21 -37.18 -41.62 11.04
C PHE A 21 -37.89 -40.27 10.95
N THR A 22 -38.61 -39.91 12.01
CA THR A 22 -38.98 -38.53 12.25
C THR A 22 -37.69 -37.74 12.47
N ALA A 23 -37.19 -37.11 11.41
CA ALA A 23 -36.18 -36.08 11.53
C ALA A 23 -36.78 -34.93 12.32
N GLN A 24 -36.59 -34.93 13.65
CA GLN A 24 -36.77 -33.74 14.45
C GLN A 24 -35.86 -32.67 13.83
N ALA A 25 -36.47 -31.55 13.41
CA ALA A 25 -35.72 -30.35 13.15
C ALA A 25 -35.07 -29.92 14.47
N GLN A 26 -33.84 -30.37 14.69
CA GLN A 26 -32.96 -29.76 15.67
C GLN A 26 -32.74 -28.34 15.16
N THR A 27 -33.47 -27.39 15.75
CA THR A 27 -33.04 -26.00 15.79
C THR A 27 -31.57 -26.02 16.17
N PRO A 28 -30.65 -25.40 15.41
CA PRO A 28 -29.28 -25.27 15.84
C PRO A 28 -29.32 -24.62 17.22
N VAL A 29 -28.90 -25.38 18.24
CA VAL A 29 -28.68 -24.79 19.57
C VAL A 29 -27.37 -24.06 19.45
N THR A 30 -27.43 -22.87 18.85
CA THR A 30 -26.35 -21.90 18.96
C THR A 30 -26.24 -21.56 20.43
N ASP A 31 -25.17 -22.06 21.04
CA ASP A 31 -24.82 -21.70 22.41
C ASP A 31 -24.66 -20.17 22.45
N PRO A 32 -25.39 -19.44 23.32
CA PRO A 32 -25.26 -17.98 23.40
C PRO A 32 -23.83 -17.53 23.73
N ALA A 33 -22.99 -18.39 24.33
CA ALA A 33 -21.55 -18.11 24.47
C ALA A 33 -20.80 -18.14 23.13
N THR A 34 -21.23 -18.98 22.18
CA THR A 34 -20.69 -19.03 20.82
C THR A 34 -21.18 -17.84 19.99
N GLU A 35 -22.46 -17.45 20.09
CA GLU A 35 -22.96 -16.24 19.41
C GLU A 35 -22.29 -14.96 19.95
N ALA A 36 -22.14 -14.83 21.27
CA ALA A 36 -21.43 -13.71 21.89
C ALA A 36 -19.95 -13.67 21.47
N SER A 37 -19.28 -14.81 21.42
CA SER A 37 -17.89 -14.94 20.94
C SER A 37 -17.74 -14.49 19.48
N VAL A 38 -18.65 -14.93 18.60
CA VAL A 38 -18.64 -14.54 17.17
C VAL A 38 -18.97 -13.06 17.00
N ALA A 39 -19.94 -12.53 17.73
CA ALA A 39 -20.29 -11.10 17.69
C ALA A 39 -19.14 -10.20 18.20
N GLN A 40 -18.47 -10.61 19.28
CA GLN A 40 -17.32 -9.89 19.84
C GLN A 40 -16.09 -9.96 18.92
N GLY A 41 -15.90 -11.09 18.23
CA GLY A 41 -14.89 -11.22 17.18
C GLY A 41 -15.16 -10.33 15.96
N ALA A 42 -16.42 -10.21 15.54
CA ALA A 42 -16.83 -9.34 14.44
C ALA A 42 -16.58 -7.85 14.75
N ASP A 43 -16.99 -7.37 15.93
CA ASP A 43 -16.75 -5.98 16.35
C ASP A 43 -15.24 -5.64 16.39
N LEU A 44 -14.39 -6.55 16.86
CA LEU A 44 -12.93 -6.34 16.84
C LEU A 44 -12.37 -6.22 15.42
N VAL A 45 -12.85 -7.02 14.46
CA VAL A 45 -12.46 -6.89 13.04
C VAL A 45 -12.91 -5.54 12.48
N ASP A 46 -14.14 -5.12 12.77
CA ASP A 46 -14.67 -3.82 12.34
C ASP A 46 -13.92 -2.65 12.98
N VAL A 47 -13.50 -2.74 14.25
CA VAL A 47 -12.65 -1.75 14.91
C VAL A 47 -11.28 -1.67 14.23
N ILE A 48 -10.65 -2.81 13.97
CA ILE A 48 -9.34 -2.88 13.29
C ILE A 48 -9.43 -2.24 11.89
N GLU A 49 -10.47 -2.54 11.12
CA GLU A 49 -10.62 -1.99 9.78
C GLU A 49 -10.90 -0.47 9.82
N ARG A 50 -11.77 -0.01 10.73
CA ARG A 50 -11.97 1.43 10.98
C ARG A 50 -10.65 2.15 11.32
N ILE A 51 -9.78 1.54 12.12
CA ILE A 51 -8.45 2.08 12.44
C ILE A 51 -7.54 2.14 11.20
N LYS A 52 -7.47 1.06 10.39
CA LYS A 52 -6.69 1.04 9.14
C LYS A 52 -7.14 2.15 8.19
N GLN A 53 -8.44 2.25 7.94
CA GLN A 53 -9.02 3.24 7.04
C GLN A 53 -8.81 4.68 7.55
N ALA A 54 -8.92 4.90 8.86
CA ALA A 54 -8.58 6.20 9.46
C ALA A 54 -7.09 6.56 9.29
N GLN A 55 -6.18 5.58 9.35
CA GLN A 55 -4.74 5.79 9.12
C GLN A 55 -4.41 6.03 7.64
N ILE A 56 -5.01 5.27 6.72
CA ILE A 56 -4.92 5.47 5.26
C ILE A 56 -5.39 6.90 4.90
N LYS A 57 -6.57 7.31 5.38
CA LYS A 57 -7.11 8.67 5.16
C LYS A 57 -6.24 9.76 5.80
N ALA A 58 -5.58 9.47 6.92
CA ALA A 58 -4.69 10.40 7.59
C ALA A 58 -3.35 10.58 6.86
N PHE A 59 -2.83 9.52 6.23
CA PHE A 59 -1.60 9.54 5.43
C PHE A 59 -1.82 10.14 4.02
N ALA A 60 -2.96 9.85 3.39
CA ALA A 60 -3.34 10.39 2.09
C ALA A 60 -3.41 11.93 2.08
N GLY A 61 -3.07 12.55 0.95
CA GLY A 61 -2.94 14.00 0.76
C GLY A 61 -1.51 14.44 0.41
N SER A 62 -1.27 15.75 0.42
CA SER A 62 0.01 16.34 0.02
C SER A 62 0.89 16.73 1.21
N TRP A 63 2.20 16.58 1.04
CA TRP A 63 3.22 16.74 2.08
C TRP A 63 4.45 17.45 1.51
N GLU A 64 5.04 18.38 2.26
CA GLU A 64 6.35 18.97 1.96
C GLU A 64 7.36 18.50 3.01
N GLY A 65 8.56 18.15 2.57
CA GLY A 65 9.61 17.71 3.47
C GLY A 65 11.01 18.00 2.99
N VAL A 66 11.96 17.59 3.82
CA VAL A 66 13.40 17.63 3.54
C VAL A 66 13.94 16.21 3.61
N LEU A 67 14.61 15.79 2.54
CA LEU A 67 15.39 14.56 2.49
C LEU A 67 16.83 14.91 2.87
N THR A 68 17.36 14.21 3.87
CA THR A 68 18.74 14.34 4.37
C THR A 68 19.48 13.04 4.06
N PRO A 69 20.33 13.01 3.02
CA PRO A 69 21.22 11.87 2.74
C PRO A 69 22.19 11.59 3.89
N GLU A 70 22.68 10.34 3.96
CA GLU A 70 23.80 9.97 4.83
C GLU A 70 25.15 10.54 4.32
N ASP A 71 26.19 10.45 5.16
CA ASP A 71 27.53 10.98 4.86
C ASP A 71 28.07 10.50 3.51
N GLY A 72 28.59 11.43 2.71
CA GLY A 72 29.02 11.18 1.33
C GLY A 72 27.92 11.32 0.27
N GLY A 73 26.66 11.48 0.69
CA GLY A 73 25.56 11.92 -0.17
C GLY A 73 25.57 13.43 -0.49
N PRO A 74 24.63 13.91 -1.31
CA PRO A 74 24.48 15.33 -1.60
C PRO A 74 23.92 16.12 -0.39
N PRO A 75 23.95 17.47 -0.43
CA PRO A 75 23.30 18.29 0.59
C PRO A 75 21.78 17.99 0.71
N PRO A 76 21.16 18.22 1.88
CA PRO A 76 19.72 18.02 2.04
C PRO A 76 18.89 18.89 1.08
N PHE A 77 17.80 18.33 0.55
CA PHE A 77 16.96 18.98 -0.47
C PHE A 77 15.47 18.84 -0.18
N ARG A 78 14.66 19.74 -0.76
CA ARG A 78 13.20 19.73 -0.56
C ARG A 78 12.53 18.71 -1.47
N ILE A 79 11.42 18.15 -1.00
CA ILE A 79 10.65 17.14 -1.70
C ILE A 79 9.15 17.26 -1.36
N LEU A 80 8.30 17.09 -2.37
CA LEU A 80 6.85 17.13 -2.30
C LEU A 80 6.30 15.74 -2.59
N PHE A 81 5.45 15.22 -1.73
CA PHE A 81 4.68 13.98 -1.96
C PHE A 81 3.20 14.31 -2.09
N THR A 82 2.48 13.58 -2.95
CA THR A 82 1.02 13.47 -2.90
C THR A 82 0.64 12.00 -2.90
N PHE A 83 0.04 11.54 -1.81
CA PHE A 83 -0.43 10.17 -1.63
C PHE A 83 -1.94 10.10 -1.93
N GLY A 84 -2.31 9.42 -3.00
CA GLY A 84 -3.71 9.07 -3.29
C GLY A 84 -4.19 8.01 -2.32
N ALA A 85 -5.44 8.13 -1.82
CA ALA A 85 -6.03 7.16 -0.90
C ALA A 85 -6.27 5.76 -1.52
N ASP A 86 -6.07 5.65 -2.84
CA ASP A 86 -6.09 4.42 -3.64
C ASP A 86 -4.75 3.66 -3.63
N GLY A 87 -3.74 4.14 -2.91
CA GLY A 87 -2.40 3.56 -2.87
C GLY A 87 -1.44 4.10 -3.93
N THR A 88 -1.81 5.14 -4.68
CA THR A 88 -0.89 5.82 -5.63
C THR A 88 -0.05 6.88 -4.94
N VAL A 89 1.17 7.13 -5.45
CA VAL A 89 1.96 8.30 -5.07
C VAL A 89 2.49 9.04 -6.30
N VAL A 90 2.48 10.37 -6.21
CA VAL A 90 3.20 11.29 -7.09
C VAL A 90 4.21 12.05 -6.23
N VAL A 91 5.44 12.20 -6.71
CA VAL A 91 6.53 12.86 -5.97
C VAL A 91 7.27 13.84 -6.90
N SER A 92 7.76 14.94 -6.32
CA SER A 92 8.59 15.93 -7.03
C SER A 92 9.61 16.50 -6.05
N ASP A 93 10.89 16.44 -6.39
CA ASP A 93 11.98 16.90 -5.54
C ASP A 93 12.86 17.96 -6.23
N ALA A 94 13.63 18.69 -5.43
CA ALA A 94 14.54 19.73 -5.91
C ALA A 94 15.90 19.17 -6.41
N GLY A 95 16.16 17.87 -6.19
CA GLY A 95 17.38 17.19 -6.57
C GLY A 95 18.66 17.63 -5.82
N PRO A 96 19.76 16.88 -6.01
CA PRO A 96 21.11 17.37 -5.79
C PRO A 96 21.48 18.51 -6.78
N PRO A 97 22.53 19.31 -6.52
CA PRO A 97 22.65 20.70 -7.02
C PRO A 97 23.12 20.86 -8.49
N THR A 98 22.65 20.01 -9.39
CA THR A 98 22.70 20.21 -10.84
C THR A 98 21.34 19.87 -11.43
N PRO A 99 20.75 20.70 -12.31
CA PRO A 99 19.46 20.39 -12.93
C PRO A 99 19.63 19.22 -13.90
N GLN A 100 19.55 17.99 -13.38
CA GLN A 100 19.30 16.82 -14.20
C GLN A 100 17.84 16.90 -14.62
N ASN A 101 17.60 16.99 -15.92
CA ASN A 101 16.24 17.00 -16.44
C ASN A 101 15.59 15.68 -16.06
N ASN A 102 14.42 15.73 -15.43
CA ASN A 102 13.73 14.56 -14.92
C ASN A 102 12.22 14.63 -15.14
N THR A 103 11.55 13.48 -15.07
CA THR A 103 10.09 13.46 -14.92
C THR A 103 9.71 13.69 -13.46
N THR A 104 8.49 14.20 -13.24
CA THR A 104 7.75 13.92 -12.00
C THR A 104 7.78 12.42 -11.70
N GLU A 105 7.90 12.08 -10.43
CA GLU A 105 8.00 10.71 -9.95
C GLU A 105 6.61 10.10 -9.76
N HIS A 106 6.48 8.82 -10.10
CA HIS A 106 5.25 8.05 -9.94
C HIS A 106 5.51 6.74 -9.21
N GLY A 107 4.55 6.29 -8.40
CA GLY A 107 4.73 5.12 -7.56
C GLY A 107 3.46 4.59 -6.91
N ALA A 108 3.68 3.67 -5.96
CA ALA A 108 2.65 3.09 -5.12
C ALA A 108 3.08 3.07 -3.64
N TRP A 109 2.11 3.02 -2.74
CA TRP A 109 2.30 2.88 -1.31
C TRP A 109 1.25 1.97 -0.68
N GLU A 110 1.59 1.40 0.48
CA GLU A 110 0.67 0.62 1.30
C GLU A 110 0.92 0.86 2.80
N ARG A 111 -0.08 0.56 3.63
CA ARG A 111 0.03 0.57 5.10
C ARG A 111 0.56 -0.78 5.59
N THR A 112 1.81 -0.82 6.01
CA THR A 112 2.48 -2.05 6.49
C THR A 112 2.35 -2.30 7.99
N GLY A 113 2.00 -1.30 8.79
CA GLY A 113 1.91 -1.42 10.25
C GLY A 113 1.08 -0.32 10.91
N ASP A 114 1.06 -0.28 12.25
CA ASP A 114 0.37 0.79 12.99
C ASP A 114 1.07 2.14 12.77
N ARG A 115 0.42 3.04 12.02
CA ARG A 115 1.01 4.30 11.52
C ARG A 115 2.25 4.12 10.63
N GLU A 116 2.51 2.92 10.13
CA GLU A 116 3.67 2.60 9.28
C GLU A 116 3.25 2.32 7.83
N PHE A 117 4.00 2.91 6.90
CA PHE A 117 3.71 2.90 5.46
C PHE A 117 4.98 2.60 4.67
N THR A 118 4.86 1.80 3.62
CA THR A 118 5.95 1.50 2.67
C THR A 118 5.61 2.05 1.29
N ILE A 119 6.60 2.66 0.63
CA ILE A 119 6.43 3.46 -0.58
C ILE A 119 7.53 3.08 -1.57
N VAL A 120 7.17 2.94 -2.85
CA VAL A 120 8.11 2.81 -3.95
C VAL A 120 7.71 3.76 -5.07
N TYR A 121 8.66 4.53 -5.60
CA TYR A 121 8.45 5.49 -6.67
C TYR A 121 9.64 5.52 -7.63
N LYS A 122 9.43 6.06 -8.83
CA LYS A 122 10.42 6.16 -9.91
C LYS A 122 10.28 7.44 -10.72
N GLN A 123 11.39 7.93 -11.25
CA GLN A 123 11.49 8.96 -12.31
C GLN A 123 12.44 8.48 -13.40
N PHE A 124 12.28 9.05 -14.61
CA PHE A 124 13.30 8.98 -15.65
C PHE A 124 14.23 10.17 -15.54
N LEU A 125 15.51 9.93 -15.83
CA LEU A 125 16.58 10.93 -15.83
C LEU A 125 17.03 11.16 -17.27
N PHE A 126 17.27 12.42 -17.64
CA PHE A 126 17.69 12.81 -18.98
C PHE A 126 18.99 13.60 -18.95
N ASN A 127 19.80 13.43 -20.00
CA ASN A 127 21.04 14.16 -20.18
C ASN A 127 20.78 15.61 -20.65
N ALA A 128 21.85 16.38 -20.87
CA ALA A 128 21.76 17.78 -21.30
C ALA A 128 21.17 17.94 -22.71
N GLN A 129 21.12 16.87 -23.50
CA GLN A 129 20.54 16.80 -24.84
C GLN A 129 19.06 16.39 -24.82
N GLY A 130 18.52 16.01 -23.66
CA GLY A 130 17.14 15.54 -23.50
C GLY A 130 16.94 14.05 -23.85
N GLU A 131 18.02 13.28 -23.98
CA GLU A 131 17.99 11.84 -24.21
C GLU A 131 17.88 11.10 -22.87
N LEU A 132 17.27 9.91 -22.86
CA LEU A 132 17.13 9.09 -21.65
C LEU A 132 18.51 8.62 -21.17
N ASP A 133 18.91 9.10 -19.99
CA ASP A 133 20.23 8.88 -19.38
C ASP A 133 20.17 7.82 -18.27
N GLY A 134 18.97 7.53 -17.76
CA GLY A 134 18.76 6.46 -16.79
C GLY A 134 17.41 6.54 -16.09
N SER A 135 17.31 5.85 -14.95
CA SER A 135 16.15 5.96 -14.07
C SER A 135 16.55 5.95 -12.60
N PHE A 136 15.74 6.61 -11.77
CA PHE A 136 15.88 6.60 -10.32
C PHE A 136 14.74 5.79 -9.69
N LYS A 137 15.02 5.15 -8.56
CA LYS A 137 14.02 4.45 -7.75
C LYS A 137 14.17 4.83 -6.28
N GLY A 138 13.14 5.47 -5.74
CA GLY A 138 12.98 5.70 -4.30
C GLY A 138 12.25 4.54 -3.62
N ARG A 139 12.70 4.17 -2.43
CA ARG A 139 12.03 3.24 -1.51
C ARG A 139 12.04 3.83 -0.11
N VAL A 140 10.87 4.10 0.46
CA VAL A 140 10.74 4.76 1.77
C VAL A 140 9.90 3.92 2.71
N ARG A 141 10.28 3.91 3.98
CA ARG A 141 9.38 3.52 5.09
C ARG A 141 9.07 4.77 5.91
N PHE A 142 7.81 5.20 5.91
CA PHE A 142 7.32 6.33 6.71
C PHE A 142 6.61 5.84 7.97
N LYS A 143 6.77 6.61 9.04
CA LYS A 143 5.96 6.57 10.25
C LYS A 143 5.20 7.90 10.39
N LEU A 144 3.88 7.80 10.43
CA LEU A 144 2.97 8.92 10.71
C LEU A 144 2.96 9.21 12.22
N ASP A 145 3.01 10.48 12.58
CA ASP A 145 2.92 10.90 13.98
C ASP A 145 1.50 10.70 14.54
N GLU A 146 1.36 10.86 15.86
CA GLU A 146 0.08 10.62 16.55
C GLU A 146 -0.96 11.71 16.26
N PHE A 147 -0.50 12.94 15.96
CA PHE A 147 -1.36 14.07 15.60
C PHE A 147 -1.69 14.12 14.10
N ARG A 148 -1.08 13.26 13.28
CA ARG A 148 -1.32 13.08 11.84
C ARG A 148 -0.95 14.32 11.00
N LYS A 149 0.08 15.03 11.43
CA LYS A 149 0.62 16.26 10.84
C LYS A 149 2.05 16.11 10.31
N GLU A 150 2.80 15.11 10.78
CA GLU A 150 4.17 14.85 10.38
C GLU A 150 4.36 13.39 9.97
N ILE A 151 5.20 13.17 8.95
CA ILE A 151 5.74 11.85 8.62
C ILE A 151 7.26 11.92 8.74
N THR A 152 7.85 10.89 9.37
CA THR A 152 9.30 10.70 9.45
C THR A 152 9.65 9.36 8.83
N GLY A 153 10.78 9.24 8.15
CA GLY A 153 11.09 8.01 7.42
C GLY A 153 12.55 7.80 7.13
N VAL A 154 12.86 6.57 6.72
CA VAL A 154 14.15 6.18 6.15
C VAL A 154 13.96 5.89 4.66
N VAL A 155 14.88 6.41 3.85
CA VAL A 155 14.87 6.25 2.40
C VAL A 155 16.07 5.43 1.95
N LYS A 156 15.85 4.56 0.96
CA LYS A 156 16.88 4.02 0.10
C LYS A 156 16.61 4.46 -1.33
N VAL A 157 17.64 4.95 -2.02
CA VAL A 157 17.60 5.35 -3.42
C VAL A 157 18.57 4.50 -4.24
N ASP A 158 18.22 4.26 -5.50
CA ASP A 158 19.08 3.57 -6.46
C ASP A 158 18.92 4.26 -7.82
N ILE A 159 20.04 4.55 -8.50
CA ILE A 159 20.08 5.07 -9.87
C ILE A 159 20.55 3.96 -10.79
N TYR A 160 19.91 3.84 -11.95
CA TYR A 160 20.17 2.83 -12.96
C TYR A 160 20.53 3.48 -14.30
N ASP A 161 21.42 2.83 -15.06
CA ASP A 161 21.65 3.15 -16.47
C ASP A 161 20.41 2.82 -17.34
N PRO A 162 20.38 3.20 -18.64
CA PRO A 162 19.28 2.89 -19.54
C PRO A 162 19.02 1.38 -19.71
N GLU A 163 20.04 0.54 -19.56
CA GLU A 163 19.98 -0.92 -19.61
C GLU A 163 19.41 -1.56 -18.32
N GLY A 164 19.36 -0.81 -17.21
CA GLY A 164 18.81 -1.22 -15.93
C GLY A 164 19.83 -1.74 -14.91
N HIS A 165 21.14 -1.58 -15.13
CA HIS A 165 22.18 -1.88 -14.15
C HIS A 165 22.28 -0.75 -13.11
N SER A 166 22.53 -1.11 -11.85
CA SER A 166 22.65 -0.14 -10.75
C SER A 166 23.99 0.61 -10.85
N LEU A 167 23.93 1.93 -11.00
CA LEU A 167 25.09 2.82 -11.02
C LEU A 167 25.44 3.33 -9.62
N ILE A 168 24.44 3.79 -8.88
CA ILE A 168 24.59 4.42 -7.56
C ILE A 168 23.49 3.87 -6.64
N ALA A 169 23.83 3.68 -5.37
CA ALA A 169 22.85 3.45 -4.30
C ALA A 169 23.14 4.40 -3.15
N GLY A 170 22.10 4.89 -2.48
CA GLY A 170 22.20 5.81 -1.36
C GLY A 170 21.13 5.59 -0.31
N THR A 171 21.36 6.12 0.88
CA THR A 171 20.49 6.03 2.05
C THR A 171 20.36 7.40 2.71
N GLY A 172 19.29 7.59 3.47
CA GLY A 172 19.01 8.86 4.12
C GLY A 172 17.80 8.80 5.04
N THR A 173 17.54 9.94 5.67
CA THR A 173 16.32 10.19 6.44
C THR A 173 15.47 11.24 5.76
N ILE A 174 14.19 11.27 6.10
CA ILE A 174 13.26 12.26 5.58
C ILE A 174 12.25 12.65 6.66
N LYS A 175 11.94 13.95 6.74
CA LYS A 175 10.84 14.48 7.55
C LYS A 175 9.96 15.38 6.68
N CYS A 176 8.66 15.16 6.72
CA CYS A 176 7.67 15.98 6.01
C CYS A 176 6.56 16.47 6.96
N THR A 177 6.03 17.65 6.69
CA THR A 177 4.79 18.18 7.27
C THR A 177 3.66 18.10 6.25
N LYS A 178 2.42 17.94 6.73
CA LYS A 178 1.25 17.87 5.85
C LYS A 178 0.87 19.26 5.36
N ILE A 179 0.79 19.45 4.04
CA ILE A 179 0.32 20.70 3.43
C ILE A 179 -1.16 20.86 3.79
N GLN A 180 -1.53 22.03 4.31
CA GLN A 180 -2.90 22.39 4.67
C GLN A 180 -3.41 23.48 3.73
N ILE A 181 -4.73 23.66 3.70
CA ILE A 181 -5.33 24.87 3.13
C ILE A 181 -5.05 26.01 4.10
N GLU A 182 -4.42 27.06 3.62
CA GLU A 182 -4.23 28.33 4.34
C GLU A 182 -5.39 29.27 4.00
N SER A 183 -5.84 30.08 4.97
CA SER A 183 -6.81 31.14 4.67
C SER A 183 -6.13 32.32 3.98
N LEU A 184 -6.92 33.16 3.32
CA LEU A 184 -6.45 34.37 2.65
C LEU A 184 -6.65 35.65 3.49
N ASP A 185 -7.07 35.50 4.75
CA ASP A 185 -7.48 36.57 5.69
C ASP A 185 -6.32 37.15 6.52
#